data_AF-A0A3Q8XVR8-F1
#
_entry.id   AF-A0A3Q8XVR8-F1
#
_cell.length_a   1.000
_cell.length_b   1.000
_cell.length_c   1.000
_cell.angle_alpha   90.00
_cell.angle_beta   90.00
_cell.angle_gamma   90.00
#
_symmetry.space_group_name_H-M   'P 1'
#
loop_
_entity.id
_entity.type
_entity.pdbx_description
1 polymer ?
#
loop_
_entity_poly.entity_id
_entity_poly.type
_entity_poly.pdbx_seq_one_letter_code
_entity_poly.pdbx_strand_id
1 'polypeptide(L)' 'MRVWRMRTGIFLTVSSIDRQRLGALIRDRNAPQKHVWGAEIILLSSDGVGTVEIMRQNW' A
#
# COMPACT_ATOMS: atom_id res chain seq x y z
N MET A 1 -3.15 -25.51 -3.58
CA MET A 1 -2.78 -24.16 -3.10
C MET A 1 -2.77 -23.19 -4.27
N ARG A 2 -3.55 -22.10 -4.25
CA ARG A 2 -3.41 -21.00 -5.22
C ARG A 2 -2.46 -19.96 -4.62
N VAL A 3 -1.35 -19.68 -5.29
CA VAL A 3 -0.43 -18.62 -4.92
C VAL A 3 -0.88 -17.34 -5.61
N TRP A 4 -1.31 -16.34 -4.85
CA TRP A 4 -1.69 -15.03 -5.37
C TRP A 4 -0.45 -14.17 -5.60
N ARG A 5 0.20 -14.30 -6.76
CA ARG A 5 1.33 -13.42 -7.12
C ARG A 5 0.81 -12.13 -7.74
N MET A 6 1.44 -11.00 -7.42
CA MET A 6 1.24 -9.78 -8.21
C MET A 6 1.54 -10.05 -9.68
N ARG A 7 0.76 -9.40 -10.56
CA ARG A 7 1.01 -9.46 -11.99
C ARG A 7 2.33 -8.77 -12.30
N THR A 8 3.27 -9.55 -12.84
CA THR A 8 4.58 -9.06 -13.28
C THR A 8 4.42 -7.99 -14.35
N GLY A 9 5.27 -6.95 -14.28
CA GLY A 9 5.27 -5.82 -15.22
C GLY A 9 4.35 -4.65 -14.86
N ILE A 10 3.69 -4.69 -13.69
CA ILE A 10 2.98 -3.53 -13.13
C ILE A 10 3.89 -2.86 -12.12
N PHE A 11 4.17 -1.58 -12.33
CA PHE A 11 4.94 -0.74 -11.42
C PHE A 11 4.11 0.48 -11.05
N LEU A 12 4.01 0.76 -9.76
CA LEU A 12 3.35 1.95 -9.24
C LEU A 12 4.43 2.93 -8.78
N THR A 13 4.61 4.03 -9.52
CA THR A 13 5.49 5.11 -9.08
C THR A 13 4.67 6.14 -8.32
N VAL A 14 5.05 6.41 -7.08
CA VAL A 14 4.41 7.43 -6.23
C VAL A 14 5.39 8.60 -6.09
N SER A 15 4.92 9.82 -6.36
CA SER A 15 5.75 11.02 -6.20
C SER A 15 6.15 11.21 -4.74
N SER A 16 7.26 11.90 -4.47
CA SER A 16 7.69 12.19 -3.10
C SER A 16 6.63 12.97 -2.31
N ILE A 17 5.88 13.86 -2.98
CA ILE A 17 4.80 14.66 -2.37
C ILE A 17 3.63 13.74 -1.98
N ASP A 18 3.22 12.85 -2.87
CA ASP A 18 2.12 11.92 -2.58
C ASP A 18 2.53 10.92 -1.50
N ARG A 19 3.79 10.48 -1.49
CA ARG A 19 4.33 9.62 -0.42
C ARG A 19 4.23 10.29 0.95
N GLN A 20 4.53 11.59 1.04
CA GLN A 20 4.35 12.37 2.27
C GLN A 20 2.88 12.48 2.68
N ARG A 21 1.98 12.75 1.73
CA ARG A 21 0.53 12.85 2.00
C ARG A 21 -0.07 11.54 2.47
N LEU A 22 0.30 10.43 1.84
CA LEU A 22 -0.13 9.09 2.23
C LEU A 22 0.43 8.72 3.61
N GLY A 23 1.70 9.04 3.89
CA GLY A 23 2.29 8.86 5.21
C GLY A 23 1.60 9.71 6.29
N ALA A 24 1.18 10.94 5.97
CA ALA A 24 0.39 11.77 6.87
C ALA A 24 -1.01 11.16 7.12
N LEU A 25 -1.67 10.65 6.08
CA LEU A 25 -2.97 9.98 6.19
C LEU A 25 -2.93 8.74 7.08
N ILE A 26 -1.85 7.94 7.00
CA ILE A 26 -1.66 6.76 7.86
C ILE A 26 -1.46 7.16 9.32
N ARG A 27 -0.82 8.31 9.57
CA ARG A 27 -0.57 8.82 10.93
C ARG A 27 -1.76 9.56 11.52
N ASP A 28 -2.72 9.97 10.70
CA ASP A 28 -3.93 10.65 11.14
C ASP A 28 -4.89 9.66 11.81
N ARG A 29 -5.01 9.76 13.13
CA ARG A 29 -5.88 8.92 13.95
C ARG A 29 -7.37 9.19 13.74
N ASN A 30 -7.73 10.30 13.09
CA ASN A 30 -9.11 10.63 12.75
C ASN A 30 -9.49 10.16 11.33
N ALA A 31 -8.52 9.72 10.53
CA ALA A 31 -8.79 9.24 9.19
C ALA A 31 -9.60 7.92 9.22
N PRO A 32 -10.65 7.78 8.39
CA PRO A 32 -11.37 6.53 8.29
C PRO A 32 -10.44 5.37 7.90
N GLN A 33 -10.59 4.22 8.55
CA GLN A 33 -9.71 3.05 8.35
C GLN A 33 -9.58 2.61 6.88
N LYS A 34 -10.65 2.77 6.07
CA LYS A 34 -10.61 2.47 4.63
C LYS A 34 -9.60 3.31 3.85
N HIS A 35 -9.35 4.55 4.28
CA HIS A 35 -8.41 5.47 3.65
C HIS A 35 -6.99 5.19 4.12
N VAL A 36 -6.81 4.89 5.42
CA VAL A 36 -5.54 4.43 5.99
C VAL A 36 -5.07 3.17 5.27
N TRP A 37 -5.95 2.18 5.16
CA TRP A 37 -5.66 0.92 4.49
C TRP A 37 -5.33 1.12 3.00
N GLY A 38 -6.09 1.98 2.31
CA GLY A 38 -5.78 2.34 0.93
C GLY A 38 -4.39 2.94 0.77
N ALA A 39 -3.96 3.80 1.70
CA ALA A 39 -2.63 4.40 1.67
C ALA A 39 -1.51 3.39 1.95
N GLU A 40 -1.70 2.48 2.90
CA GLU A 40 -0.75 1.40 3.19
C GLU A 40 -0.51 0.51 1.97
N ILE A 41 -1.59 0.09 1.28
CA ILE A 41 -1.50 -0.71 0.06
C ILE A 41 -0.72 0.02 -1.03
N ILE A 42 -0.99 1.32 -1.25
CA ILE A 42 -0.34 2.13 -2.28
C ILE A 42 1.16 2.23 -2.00
N LEU A 43 1.56 2.51 -0.75
CA LEU A 43 2.97 2.62 -0.37
C LEU A 43 3.70 1.29 -0.54
N LEU A 44 3.15 0.20 0.00
CA LEU A 44 3.75 -1.13 -0.10
C LEU A 44 3.86 -1.60 -1.56
N SER A 45 2.83 -1.32 -2.38
CA SER A 45 2.86 -1.65 -3.82
C SER A 45 3.94 -0.83 -4.55
N SER A 46 4.11 0.44 -4.19
CA SER A 46 5.17 1.29 -4.77
C SER A 46 6.58 0.85 -4.37
N ASP A 47 6.71 0.23 -3.19
CA ASP A 47 7.96 -0.36 -2.70
C ASP A 47 8.20 -1.77 -3.27
N GLY A 48 7.32 -2.27 -4.15
CA GLY A 48 7.45 -3.57 -4.81
C GLY A 48 7.04 -4.77 -3.95
N VAL A 49 6.37 -4.53 -2.82
CA VAL A 49 5.91 -5.59 -1.90
C VAL A 49 4.74 -6.34 -2.53
N GLY A 50 4.91 -7.63 -2.79
CA GLY A 50 3.88 -8.47 -3.42
C GLY A 50 2.57 -8.55 -2.63
N THR A 51 1.45 -8.85 -3.31
CA THR A 51 0.10 -8.95 -2.72
C THR A 51 0.04 -9.88 -1.50
N VAL A 52 0.73 -11.02 -1.53
CA VAL A 52 0.77 -11.94 -0.39
C VAL A 52 1.36 -11.27 0.85
N GLU A 53 2.44 -10.52 0.68
CA GLU A 53 3.11 -9.87 1.80
C GLU A 53 2.32 -8.64 2.29
N ILE A 54 1.66 -7.90 1.38
CA ILE A 54 0.70 -6.85 1.74
C ILE A 54 -0.43 -7.44 2.59
N MET A 55 -1.01 -8.56 2.17
CA MET A 55 -2.06 -9.23 2.94
C MET A 55 -1.54 -9.68 4.31
N ARG A 56 -0.31 -10.20 4.40
CA ARG A 56 0.29 -10.64 5.66
C ARG A 56 0.53 -9.51 6.66
N GLN A 57 0.82 -8.30 6.18
CA GLN A 57 1.12 -7.15 7.05
C GLN A 57 -0.14 -6.37 7.47
N ASN A 58 -1.21 -6.46 6.67
CA ASN A 58 -2.39 -5.60 6.84
C ASN A 58 -3.68 -6.34 7.20
N TRP A 59 -3.67 -7.68 7.22
CA TRP A 59 -4.79 -8.53 7.62
C TRP A 59 -4.40 -9.34 8.85
#